data_AF-A0A9Q0VXE3-F1
#
_entry.id   AF-A0A9Q0VXE3-F1
#
_cell.length_a   1.000
_cell.length_b   1.000
_cell.length_c   1.000
_cell.angle_alpha   90.00
_cell.angle_beta   90.00
_cell.angle_gamma   90.00
#
_symmetry.space_group_name_H-M   'P 1'
#
loop_
_entity.id
_entity.type
_entity.pdbx_description
1 polymer ?
#
loop_
_entity_poly.entity_id
_entity_poly.type
_entity_poly.pdbx_seq_one_letter_code
_entity_poly.pdbx_strand_id
1 'polypeptide(L)'
;MAVPFFLSVLLLLLLLLCQHGSGFKFRSTASDQEPDVGYAEPKSSKGLHCQKNPYTDEGLPCAEVDALEKIIVNLGLQEPSTSRNYCSSETDDKSISFKCDCNESTTNRRCHITSLVTNGTRLSGQIDKRFSELTQINKIDLSDNQLHGTIPESLGNLTRLKFLDLGNNQLSGKIPPTLGNLEALETLYLRMNFLKDSIPPSLGNLMNLTALSLGGNMLSGPIPKELGNLSNLISLSLRENRLSGDLPTELGKLRKLKHLSLYSNNLTGRLPKSFDNLKSLHHFAVSGNKLSGEIPSFIANFTNLTSLYLMGNDFEGELPRGIFNLSRLLILLVSDLNTNFSFPEIGKLTNMYCLVLRNCSLTGGIPDYIGNNWTALRYLDLSFNNLNGSIPQSLKNAPFLDRLLLTNNKLNGSIPPWILENVTADLSYNNFADPTHHDSTEVKTLDPGKPNM
;
A
#
# COMPACT_ATOMS: atom_id res chain seq x y z
N MET A 1 7.78 -15.34 6.43
CA MET A 1 7.96 -13.98 5.88
C MET A 1 6.84 -13.09 6.39
N ALA A 2 7.04 -12.47 7.56
CA ALA A 2 6.17 -11.45 8.09
C ALA A 2 6.81 -10.10 7.71
N VAL A 3 6.25 -9.43 6.72
CA VAL A 3 6.64 -8.08 6.26
C VAL A 3 5.39 -7.18 6.36
N PRO A 4 5.53 -5.87 6.25
CA PRO A 4 5.40 -4.83 7.28
C PRO A 4 3.94 -4.37 7.47
N PHE A 5 3.12 -5.10 8.24
CA PHE A 5 1.73 -4.66 8.49
C PHE A 5 1.64 -3.47 9.47
N PHE A 6 2.60 -3.33 10.40
CA PHE A 6 2.54 -2.38 11.52
C PHE A 6 2.61 -0.91 11.09
N LEU A 7 3.48 -0.56 10.14
CA LEU A 7 3.59 0.82 9.67
C LEU A 7 2.28 1.27 8.97
N SER A 8 1.60 0.36 8.28
CA SER A 8 0.39 0.70 7.53
C SER A 8 -0.83 0.99 8.41
N VAL A 9 -0.96 0.31 9.56
CA VAL A 9 -2.10 0.52 10.48
C VAL A 9 -1.91 1.79 11.29
N LEU A 10 -0.70 2.02 11.81
CA LEU A 10 -0.41 3.25 12.53
C LEU A 10 -0.49 4.46 11.58
N LEU A 11 0.15 4.42 10.41
CA LEU A 11 0.09 5.52 9.44
C LEU A 11 -1.35 5.80 8.99
N LEU A 12 -2.17 4.77 8.77
CA LEU A 12 -3.59 4.93 8.47
C LEU A 12 -4.36 5.58 9.62
N LEU A 13 -4.16 5.11 10.87
CA LEU A 13 -4.79 5.70 12.05
C LEU A 13 -4.37 7.16 12.24
N LEU A 14 -3.10 7.49 12.02
CA LEU A 14 -2.59 8.86 12.07
C LEU A 14 -3.19 9.75 10.98
N LEU A 15 -3.29 9.25 9.74
CA LEU A 15 -3.89 9.97 8.62
C LEU A 15 -5.39 10.22 8.82
N LEU A 16 -6.12 9.25 9.40
CA LEU A 16 -7.56 9.37 9.68
C LEU A 16 -7.83 10.30 10.87
N LEU A 17 -7.01 10.26 11.92
CA LEU A 17 -7.11 11.17 13.07
C LEU A 17 -6.81 12.63 12.69
N CYS A 18 -6.08 12.87 11.59
CA CYS A 18 -5.76 14.20 11.07
C CYS A 18 -6.79 14.79 10.08
N GLN A 19 -7.89 14.10 9.72
CA GLN A 19 -8.84 14.61 8.71
C GLN A 19 -9.78 15.73 9.18
N HIS A 20 -9.56 16.32 10.36
CA HIS A 20 -10.17 17.58 10.78
C HIS A 20 -9.09 18.60 11.16
N GLY A 21 -8.52 19.28 10.15
CA GLY A 21 -7.59 20.39 10.40
C GLY A 21 -6.82 20.88 9.16
N SER A 22 -7.33 21.95 8.56
CA SER A 22 -6.61 23.07 7.91
C SER A 22 -5.46 22.79 6.92
N GLY A 23 -5.70 23.19 5.66
CA GLY A 23 -4.70 23.18 4.60
C GLY A 23 -3.56 24.20 4.76
N PHE A 24 -2.43 23.91 4.13
CA PHE A 24 -1.30 24.83 4.02
C PHE A 24 -0.81 24.98 2.58
N LYS A 25 -0.64 26.25 2.21
CA LYS A 25 -0.05 26.75 0.96
C LYS A 25 1.48 26.57 1.02
N PHE A 26 2.08 26.09 -0.06
CA PHE A 26 3.52 26.22 -0.28
C PHE A 26 3.85 27.63 -0.79
N ARG A 27 4.84 28.26 -0.16
CA ARG A 27 5.47 29.52 -0.61
C ARG A 27 6.88 29.17 -1.10
N SER A 28 7.22 29.64 -2.29
CA SER A 28 8.57 29.52 -2.86
C SER A 28 9.52 30.53 -2.24
N THR A 29 10.79 30.15 -2.14
CA THR A 29 11.92 31.10 -2.18
C THR A 29 13.10 30.42 -2.85
N ALA A 30 13.62 31.07 -3.89
CA ALA A 30 14.89 30.79 -4.55
C ALA A 30 16.02 31.50 -3.79
N SER A 31 17.24 30.98 -3.90
CA SER A 31 18.47 31.80 -3.92
C SER A 31 19.63 30.98 -4.51
N ASP A 32 20.25 31.56 -5.54
CA ASP A 32 21.48 31.14 -6.20
C ASP A 32 22.72 31.26 -5.29
N GLN A 33 23.73 30.44 -5.55
CA GLN A 33 25.12 30.90 -5.80
C GLN A 33 26.06 29.75 -6.22
N GLU A 34 26.71 29.96 -7.36
CA GLU A 34 27.90 29.25 -7.90
C GLU A 34 29.16 29.47 -7.03
N PRO A 35 30.18 28.60 -7.17
CA PRO A 35 31.33 29.05 -7.97
C PRO A 35 31.93 28.00 -8.92
N ASP A 36 32.46 28.57 -10.00
CA ASP A 36 33.23 28.01 -11.12
C ASP A 36 34.68 27.69 -10.72
N VAL A 37 35.19 26.50 -11.06
CA VAL A 37 36.64 26.22 -11.17
C VAL A 37 36.91 25.12 -12.23
N GLY A 38 37.43 25.56 -13.39
CA GLY A 38 38.71 25.08 -13.93
C GLY A 38 38.79 23.67 -14.55
N TYR A 39 38.78 23.64 -15.88
CA TYR A 39 39.07 22.52 -16.79
C TYR A 39 40.28 21.64 -16.44
N ALA A 40 40.07 20.32 -16.54
CA ALA A 40 41.06 19.36 -17.05
C ALA A 40 40.34 18.12 -17.61
N GLU A 41 40.29 17.98 -18.95
CA GLU A 41 40.08 16.66 -19.57
C GLU A 41 41.31 15.78 -19.25
N PRO A 42 41.08 14.48 -18.95
CA PRO A 42 41.62 13.51 -19.91
C PRO A 42 40.77 12.24 -20.11
N LYS A 43 40.71 11.87 -21.39
CA LYS A 43 40.66 10.51 -21.95
C LYS A 43 39.31 9.78 -21.93
N SER A 44 38.61 10.00 -23.05
CA SER A 44 37.70 9.05 -23.68
C SER A 44 38.17 7.58 -23.52
N SER A 45 37.48 6.80 -22.70
CA SER A 45 37.43 5.36 -22.87
C SER A 45 36.60 5.10 -24.13
N LYS A 46 37.29 4.72 -25.21
CA LYS A 46 36.67 4.34 -26.49
C LYS A 46 35.56 3.32 -26.22
N GLY A 47 34.31 3.70 -26.50
CA GLY A 47 33.21 2.76 -26.63
C GLY A 47 33.61 1.69 -27.63
N LEU A 48 33.65 0.43 -27.18
CA LEU A 48 33.69 -0.68 -28.12
C LEU A 48 32.27 -0.85 -28.64
N HIS A 49 31.99 -0.22 -29.78
CA HIS A 49 30.85 -0.57 -30.61
C HIS A 49 30.80 -2.09 -30.75
N CYS A 50 29.61 -2.66 -30.50
CA CYS A 50 29.36 -4.07 -30.76
C CYS A 50 29.71 -4.38 -32.23
N GLN A 51 30.85 -5.04 -32.45
CA GLN A 51 31.31 -5.36 -33.80
C GLN A 51 30.44 -6.51 -34.32
N LYS A 52 29.58 -6.22 -35.31
CA LYS A 52 28.88 -7.24 -36.09
C LYS A 52 29.92 -8.15 -36.73
N ASN A 53 30.23 -9.29 -36.13
CA ASN A 53 31.08 -10.30 -36.75
C ASN A 53 30.18 -11.29 -37.49
N PRO A 54 30.16 -11.29 -38.84
CA PRO A 54 29.22 -12.09 -39.64
C PRO A 54 29.44 -13.61 -39.57
N TYR A 55 30.41 -14.10 -38.78
CA TYR A 55 30.77 -15.52 -38.70
C TYR A 55 30.68 -16.13 -37.30
N THR A 56 30.36 -15.36 -36.25
CA THR A 56 30.20 -15.84 -34.86
C THR A 56 29.13 -15.03 -34.13
N ASP A 57 27.86 -15.32 -34.39
CA ASP A 57 26.68 -14.62 -33.84
C ASP A 57 26.27 -15.22 -32.47
N GLU A 58 27.26 -15.48 -31.61
CA GLU A 58 27.08 -16.00 -30.26
C GLU A 58 26.94 -14.86 -29.25
N GLY A 59 25.92 -14.90 -28.39
CA GLY A 59 25.68 -13.91 -27.33
C GLY A 59 24.43 -13.05 -27.53
N LEU A 60 24.42 -11.87 -26.90
CA LEU A 60 23.35 -10.89 -27.01
C LEU A 60 23.40 -10.15 -28.36
N PRO A 61 22.26 -9.92 -29.04
CA PRO A 61 22.22 -9.09 -30.24
C PRO A 61 22.77 -7.69 -29.97
N CYS A 62 23.59 -7.15 -30.88
CA CYS A 62 24.12 -5.79 -30.75
C CYS A 62 23.03 -4.73 -30.57
N ALA A 63 21.85 -4.92 -31.16
CA ALA A 63 20.72 -4.02 -30.96
C ALA A 63 20.23 -4.00 -29.50
N GLU A 64 20.20 -5.15 -28.82
CA GLU A 64 19.84 -5.22 -27.40
C GLU A 64 20.91 -4.58 -26.52
N VAL A 65 22.19 -4.79 -26.84
CA VAL A 65 23.31 -4.16 -26.12
C VAL A 65 23.26 -2.64 -26.27
N ASP A 66 23.12 -2.13 -27.50
CA ASP A 66 23.02 -0.70 -27.77
C ASP A 66 21.81 -0.09 -27.04
N ALA A 67 20.65 -0.76 -27.09
CA ALA A 67 19.44 -0.32 -26.38
C ALA A 67 19.67 -0.30 -24.87
N LEU A 68 20.31 -1.33 -24.31
CA LEU A 68 20.61 -1.44 -22.89
C LEU A 68 21.53 -0.32 -22.40
N GLU A 69 22.65 -0.07 -23.07
CA GLU A 69 23.60 1.00 -22.71
C GLU A 69 22.88 2.35 -22.61
N LYS A 70 22.04 2.61 -23.62
CA LYS A 70 21.23 3.80 -23.73
C LYS A 70 20.17 3.92 -22.63
N ILE A 71 19.52 2.82 -22.27
CA ILE A 71 18.58 2.74 -21.14
C ILE A 71 19.30 3.06 -19.84
N ILE A 72 20.43 2.41 -19.57
CA ILE A 72 21.22 2.57 -18.34
C ILE A 72 21.65 4.03 -18.15
N VAL A 73 22.17 4.65 -19.21
CA VAL A 73 22.55 6.08 -19.19
C VAL A 73 21.34 6.95 -18.88
N ASN A 74 20.20 6.69 -19.52
CA ASN A 74 18.99 7.48 -19.32
C ASN A 74 18.38 7.31 -17.91
N LEU A 75 18.63 6.18 -17.24
CA LEU A 75 18.28 5.95 -15.84
C LEU A 75 19.16 6.75 -14.86
N GLY A 76 20.20 7.44 -15.33
CA GLY A 76 21.02 8.36 -14.53
C GLY A 76 22.26 7.73 -13.92
N LEU A 77 22.75 6.62 -14.47
CA LEU A 77 24.02 6.03 -14.04
C LEU A 77 25.20 6.77 -14.67
N GLN A 78 25.92 7.51 -13.83
CA GLN A 78 27.22 8.07 -14.19
C GLN A 78 28.27 6.97 -13.99
N GLU A 79 28.86 6.52 -15.10
CA GLU A 79 29.79 5.39 -15.18
C GLU A 79 29.16 4.02 -14.89
N PRO A 80 28.53 3.38 -15.89
CA PRO A 80 28.14 1.99 -15.74
C PRO A 80 29.40 1.16 -15.47
N SER A 81 29.54 0.64 -14.25
CA SER A 81 30.40 -0.53 -14.00
C SER A 81 29.71 -1.76 -14.60
N THR A 82 29.39 -1.71 -15.89
CA THR A 82 29.02 -2.88 -16.67
C THR A 82 30.27 -3.73 -16.75
N SER A 83 30.47 -4.61 -15.76
CA SER A 83 31.39 -5.72 -15.94
C SER A 83 30.94 -6.41 -17.23
N ARG A 84 31.87 -6.61 -18.17
CA ARG A 84 31.60 -7.14 -19.52
C ARG A 84 31.06 -8.58 -19.55
N ASN A 85 30.56 -9.10 -18.42
CA ASN A 85 29.78 -10.30 -18.34
C ASN A 85 28.30 -9.90 -18.27
N TYR A 86 27.72 -9.56 -19.43
CA TYR A 86 26.30 -9.17 -19.60
C TYR A 86 25.29 -10.21 -19.07
N CYS A 87 25.75 -11.43 -18.77
CA CYS A 87 24.99 -12.54 -18.20
C CYS A 87 25.69 -13.03 -16.91
N SER A 88 25.96 -12.16 -15.93
CA SER A 88 26.55 -12.63 -14.67
C SER A 88 25.48 -13.27 -13.79
N SER A 89 25.73 -14.52 -13.39
CA SER A 89 25.04 -15.15 -12.28
C SER A 89 25.52 -14.48 -11.00
N GLU A 90 24.62 -13.79 -10.32
CA GLU A 90 24.64 -13.44 -8.90
C GLU A 90 25.95 -12.87 -8.32
N THR A 91 25.80 -11.69 -7.69
CA THR A 91 26.79 -11.03 -6.84
C THR A 91 27.93 -10.34 -7.60
N ASP A 92 27.67 -9.10 -8.02
CA ASP A 92 28.70 -8.07 -7.95
C ASP A 92 28.06 -6.73 -7.60
N ASP A 93 28.72 -6.08 -6.66
CA ASP A 93 28.31 -4.89 -5.95
C ASP A 93 28.32 -3.68 -6.92
N LYS A 94 27.15 -3.30 -7.49
CA LYS A 94 26.66 -1.93 -7.81
C LYS A 94 25.53 -1.86 -8.88
N SER A 95 24.45 -1.16 -8.54
CA SER A 95 23.44 -0.49 -9.41
C SER A 95 22.34 -1.30 -10.14
N ILE A 96 22.64 -2.06 -11.21
CA ILE A 96 21.61 -2.72 -12.03
C ILE A 96 22.02 -4.16 -12.33
N SER A 97 21.10 -5.10 -12.11
CA SER A 97 21.25 -6.52 -12.40
C SER A 97 20.46 -6.91 -13.65
N PHE A 98 21.10 -7.71 -14.50
CA PHE A 98 20.49 -8.24 -15.73
C PHE A 98 20.43 -9.76 -15.65
N LYS A 99 19.36 -10.35 -16.21
CA LYS A 99 19.35 -11.78 -16.55
C LYS A 99 19.12 -11.93 -18.04
N CYS A 100 19.81 -12.91 -18.60
CA CYS A 100 19.70 -13.28 -20.00
C CYS A 100 19.34 -14.75 -20.09
N ASP A 101 18.56 -15.11 -21.11
CA ASP A 101 18.26 -16.49 -21.44
C ASP A 101 18.95 -16.83 -22.76
N CYS A 102 19.75 -17.89 -22.77
CA CYS A 102 20.55 -18.33 -23.90
C CYS A 102 20.03 -19.66 -24.40
N ASN A 103 19.68 -19.75 -25.68
CA ASN A 103 19.23 -21.01 -26.25
C ASN A 103 20.43 -21.97 -26.40
N GLU A 104 20.53 -22.94 -25.49
CA GLU A 104 21.60 -23.95 -25.48
C GLU A 104 21.43 -25.04 -26.55
N SER A 105 20.27 -25.10 -27.21
CA SER A 105 19.90 -26.17 -28.14
C SER A 105 20.40 -26.01 -29.57
N THR A 106 20.97 -24.85 -29.92
CA THR A 106 21.46 -24.57 -31.28
C THR A 106 22.99 -24.45 -31.29
N THR A 107 23.63 -24.86 -32.38
CA THR A 107 25.07 -24.63 -32.65
C THR A 107 25.45 -23.15 -32.73
N ASN A 108 24.50 -22.25 -32.48
CA ASN A 108 24.64 -20.81 -32.43
C ASN A 108 23.97 -20.34 -31.12
N ARG A 109 24.74 -20.04 -30.08
CA ARG A 109 24.23 -19.63 -28.75
C ARG A 109 23.66 -18.22 -28.82
N ARG A 110 22.37 -18.07 -29.13
CA ARG A 110 21.69 -16.77 -29.08
C ARG A 110 21.13 -16.52 -27.68
N CYS A 111 21.51 -15.39 -27.10
CA CYS A 111 21.03 -14.93 -25.80
C CYS A 111 20.11 -13.73 -25.97
N HIS A 112 19.20 -13.53 -25.02
CA HIS A 112 18.33 -12.35 -24.97
C HIS A 112 18.20 -11.83 -23.54
N ILE A 113 18.09 -10.51 -23.39
CA ILE A 113 17.80 -9.89 -22.08
C ILE A 113 16.37 -10.22 -21.69
N THR A 114 16.21 -10.90 -20.56
CA THR A 114 14.91 -11.35 -20.04
C THR A 114 14.49 -10.64 -18.76
N SER A 115 15.45 -10.11 -18.00
CA SER A 115 15.18 -9.37 -16.76
C SER A 115 16.11 -8.18 -16.61
N LEU A 116 15.54 -7.06 -16.16
CA LEU A 116 16.29 -5.90 -15.68
C LEU A 116 15.76 -5.53 -14.29
N VAL A 117 16.65 -5.53 -13.30
CA VAL A 117 16.32 -5.25 -11.89
C VAL A 117 17.31 -4.24 -11.34
N THR A 118 16.82 -3.24 -10.62
CA THR A 118 17.65 -2.28 -9.89
C THR A 118 17.48 -2.50 -8.38
N ASN A 119 18.52 -2.25 -7.59
CA ASN A 119 18.47 -2.50 -6.14
C ASN A 119 18.45 -1.19 -5.34
N GLY A 120 17.38 -0.40 -5.42
CA GLY A 120 17.23 0.79 -4.59
C GLY A 120 18.37 1.82 -4.73
N THR A 121 18.90 1.96 -5.95
CA THR A 121 20.21 2.55 -6.22
C THR A 121 20.19 4.07 -6.42
N ARG A 122 19.14 4.74 -5.95
CA ARG A 122 18.95 6.19 -6.06
C ARG A 122 19.06 6.70 -7.51
N LEU A 123 18.68 5.88 -8.48
CA LEU A 123 18.66 6.27 -9.90
C LEU A 123 17.73 7.47 -10.07
N SER A 124 18.19 8.54 -10.71
CA SER A 124 17.47 9.82 -10.82
C SER A 124 17.10 10.19 -12.24
N GLY A 125 17.33 9.29 -13.21
CA GLY A 125 17.02 9.52 -14.62
C GLY A 125 15.55 9.27 -14.99
N GLN A 126 15.31 9.04 -16.27
CA GLN A 126 13.98 8.79 -16.83
C GLN A 126 13.88 7.38 -17.42
N ILE A 127 12.66 6.83 -17.45
CA ILE A 127 12.40 5.57 -18.15
C ILE A 127 12.45 5.84 -19.66
N ASP A 128 13.35 5.15 -20.34
CA ASP A 128 13.59 5.37 -21.77
C ASP A 128 12.59 4.60 -22.65
N LYS A 129 12.17 5.19 -23.77
CA LYS A 129 11.29 4.50 -24.73
C LYS A 129 11.92 3.24 -25.33
N ARG A 130 13.26 3.16 -25.39
CA ARG A 130 14.07 2.06 -25.95
C ARG A 130 13.93 0.75 -25.19
N PHE A 131 13.31 0.76 -24.00
CA PHE A 131 12.87 -0.49 -23.36
C PHE A 131 12.05 -1.36 -24.33
N SER A 132 11.26 -0.76 -25.24
CA SER A 132 10.48 -1.50 -26.24
C SER A 132 11.31 -2.28 -27.26
N GLU A 133 12.62 -2.02 -27.36
CA GLU A 133 13.55 -2.75 -28.23
C GLU A 133 13.97 -4.09 -27.61
N LEU A 134 13.86 -4.24 -26.29
CA LEU A 134 14.17 -5.46 -25.54
C LEU A 134 12.98 -6.44 -25.57
N THR A 135 12.59 -6.88 -26.77
CA THR A 135 11.32 -7.61 -27.02
C THR A 135 11.17 -8.93 -26.25
N GLN A 136 12.29 -9.51 -25.78
CA GLN A 136 12.28 -10.77 -25.02
C GLN A 136 12.16 -10.57 -23.50
N ILE A 137 12.17 -9.32 -23.02
CA ILE A 137 12.11 -9.00 -21.59
C ILE A 137 10.78 -9.44 -20.99
N ASN A 138 10.86 -10.14 -19.86
CA ASN A 138 9.71 -10.62 -19.10
C ASN A 138 9.62 -10.01 -17.70
N LYS A 139 10.70 -9.42 -17.19
CA LYS A 139 10.73 -8.74 -15.89
C LYS A 139 11.46 -7.39 -15.97
N ILE A 140 10.77 -6.33 -15.53
CA ILE A 140 11.34 -5.01 -15.28
C ILE A 140 11.03 -4.63 -13.84
N ASP A 141 12.07 -4.38 -13.06
CA ASP A 141 11.98 -3.90 -11.69
C ASP A 141 12.90 -2.69 -11.51
N LEU A 142 12.29 -1.51 -11.53
CA LEU A 142 12.95 -0.21 -11.33
C LEU A 142 12.52 0.44 -10.01
N SER A 143 11.95 -0.35 -9.09
CA SER A 143 11.36 0.15 -7.86
C SER A 143 12.38 0.75 -6.89
N ASP A 144 11.91 1.62 -5.98
CA ASP A 144 12.69 2.21 -4.89
C ASP A 144 13.86 3.09 -5.36
N ASN A 145 13.63 3.91 -6.38
CA ASN A 145 14.61 4.86 -6.91
C ASN A 145 14.07 6.31 -6.87
N GLN A 146 14.74 7.22 -7.56
CA GLN A 146 14.35 8.62 -7.72
C GLN A 146 13.97 8.93 -9.18
N LEU A 147 13.51 7.92 -9.93
CA LEU A 147 13.19 8.07 -11.35
C LEU A 147 12.05 9.05 -11.52
N HIS A 148 12.19 9.93 -12.50
CA HIS A 148 11.27 11.03 -12.79
C HIS A 148 10.83 11.01 -14.26
N GLY A 149 10.00 11.97 -14.66
CA GLY A 149 9.42 12.01 -16.00
C GLY A 149 8.14 11.16 -16.08
N THR A 150 7.79 10.71 -17.28
CA THR A 150 6.54 9.95 -17.54
C THR A 150 6.84 8.49 -17.87
N ILE A 151 5.86 7.60 -17.64
CA ILE A 151 5.91 6.22 -18.15
C ILE A 151 5.75 6.25 -19.68
N PRO A 152 6.72 5.77 -20.49
CA PRO A 152 6.62 5.80 -21.95
C PRO A 152 5.50 4.89 -22.47
N GLU A 153 4.72 5.36 -23.45
CA GLU A 153 3.66 4.53 -24.08
C GLU A 153 4.23 3.29 -24.76
N SER A 154 5.49 3.33 -25.21
CA SER A 154 6.18 2.21 -25.88
C SER A 154 6.40 1.00 -24.98
N LEU A 155 6.35 1.15 -23.64
CA LEU A 155 6.38 -0.01 -22.74
C LEU A 155 5.24 -0.99 -23.01
N GLY A 156 4.10 -0.50 -23.52
CA GLY A 156 2.97 -1.33 -23.94
C GLY A 156 3.28 -2.31 -25.08
N ASN A 157 4.43 -2.19 -25.76
CA ASN A 157 4.84 -3.11 -26.83
C ASN A 157 5.53 -4.38 -26.31
N LEU A 158 5.83 -4.45 -25.01
CA LEU A 158 6.55 -5.57 -24.40
C LEU A 158 5.61 -6.73 -24.05
N THR A 159 5.00 -7.36 -25.06
CA THR A 159 3.93 -8.36 -24.88
C THR A 159 4.34 -9.62 -24.11
N ARG A 160 5.64 -9.88 -23.90
CA ARG A 160 6.17 -10.96 -23.07
C ARG A 160 6.37 -10.57 -21.59
N LEU A 161 6.15 -9.30 -21.24
CA LEU A 161 6.35 -8.78 -19.89
C LEU A 161 5.35 -9.42 -18.92
N LYS A 162 5.88 -10.06 -17.88
CA LYS A 162 5.13 -10.71 -16.79
C LYS A 162 5.17 -9.90 -15.51
N PHE A 163 6.25 -9.17 -15.27
CA PHE A 163 6.45 -8.40 -14.05
C PHE A 163 6.93 -6.99 -14.40
N LEU A 164 6.18 -5.99 -13.94
CA LEU A 164 6.55 -4.58 -14.04
C LEU A 164 6.39 -3.92 -12.66
N ASP A 165 7.50 -3.60 -11.99
CA ASP A 165 7.50 -2.75 -10.79
C ASP A 165 8.26 -1.45 -11.05
N LEU A 166 7.52 -0.34 -10.98
CA LEU A 166 8.01 1.05 -11.07
C LEU A 166 7.70 1.83 -9.78
N GLY A 167 7.32 1.14 -8.71
CA GLY A 167 6.85 1.75 -7.47
C GLY A 167 7.95 2.48 -6.69
N ASN A 168 7.55 3.37 -5.78
CA ASN A 168 8.46 4.18 -4.95
C ASN A 168 9.47 4.96 -5.82
N ASN A 169 8.96 5.84 -6.67
CA ASN A 169 9.73 6.72 -7.55
C ASN A 169 9.07 8.12 -7.60
N GLN A 170 9.51 8.98 -8.52
CA GLN A 170 8.99 10.32 -8.76
C GLN A 170 8.31 10.42 -10.15
N LEU A 171 7.77 9.32 -10.67
CA LEU A 171 7.12 9.28 -11.99
C LEU A 171 5.84 10.10 -11.96
N SER A 172 5.59 10.82 -13.04
CA SER A 172 4.49 11.78 -13.19
C SER A 172 3.70 11.53 -14.48
N GLY A 173 2.65 12.32 -14.70
CA GLY A 173 1.78 12.15 -15.87
C GLY A 173 0.74 11.04 -15.68
N LYS A 174 0.06 10.67 -16.76
CA LYS A 174 -0.96 9.62 -16.77
C LYS A 174 -0.35 8.22 -16.80
N ILE A 175 -1.08 7.22 -16.33
CA ILE A 175 -0.78 5.82 -16.67
C ILE A 175 -1.09 5.63 -18.17
N PRO A 176 -0.13 5.17 -19.00
CA PRO A 176 -0.39 4.95 -20.42
C PRO A 176 -1.44 3.87 -20.65
N PRO A 177 -2.51 4.13 -21.43
CA PRO A 177 -3.49 3.10 -21.78
C PRO A 177 -2.87 1.91 -22.52
N THR A 178 -1.74 2.10 -23.20
CA THR A 178 -0.99 1.05 -23.90
C THR A 178 -0.45 -0.03 -22.97
N LEU A 179 -0.33 0.22 -21.67
CA LEU A 179 -0.01 -0.84 -20.71
C LEU A 179 -1.06 -1.95 -20.68
N GLY A 180 -2.30 -1.67 -21.11
CA GLY A 180 -3.35 -2.67 -21.30
C GLY A 180 -3.08 -3.71 -22.40
N ASN A 181 -2.03 -3.52 -23.23
CA ASN A 181 -1.63 -4.46 -24.27
C ASN A 181 -0.69 -5.57 -23.76
N LEU A 182 -0.27 -5.50 -22.49
CA LEU A 182 0.68 -6.44 -21.89
C LEU A 182 -0.03 -7.73 -21.45
N GLU A 183 -0.56 -8.50 -22.39
CA GLU A 183 -1.42 -9.67 -22.13
C GLU A 183 -0.77 -10.75 -21.24
N ALA A 184 0.58 -10.84 -21.25
CA ALA A 184 1.33 -11.75 -20.38
C ALA A 184 1.53 -11.25 -18.94
N LEU A 185 1.12 -10.02 -18.62
CA LEU A 185 1.44 -9.37 -17.35
C LEU A 185 0.72 -10.03 -16.17
N GLU A 186 1.50 -10.46 -15.20
CA GLU A 186 1.05 -11.13 -13.97
C GLU A 186 1.10 -10.18 -12.77
N THR A 187 2.01 -9.20 -12.77
CA THR A 187 2.19 -8.22 -11.69
C THR A 187 2.46 -6.83 -12.25
N LEU A 188 1.68 -5.84 -11.79
CA LEU A 188 1.85 -4.42 -12.12
C LEU A 188 1.86 -3.57 -10.85
N TYR A 189 3.00 -2.99 -10.53
CA TYR A 189 3.19 -2.10 -9.39
C TYR A 189 3.66 -0.72 -9.84
N LEU A 190 2.82 0.29 -9.63
CA LEU A 190 3.07 1.71 -9.92
C LEU A 190 2.89 2.58 -8.66
N ARG A 191 2.86 1.97 -7.48
CA ARG A 191 2.57 2.61 -6.19
C ARG A 191 3.60 3.70 -5.82
N MET A 192 3.22 4.65 -4.96
CA MET A 192 4.13 5.65 -4.39
C MET A 192 4.89 6.42 -5.48
N ASN A 193 4.15 7.15 -6.31
CA ASN A 193 4.64 8.00 -7.39
C ASN A 193 3.78 9.29 -7.46
N PHE A 194 3.98 10.11 -8.48
CA PHE A 194 3.19 11.31 -8.77
C PHE A 194 2.26 11.13 -9.98
N LEU A 195 1.80 9.91 -10.26
CA LEU A 195 0.90 9.63 -11.38
C LEU A 195 -0.46 10.28 -11.15
N LYS A 196 -1.06 10.81 -12.21
CA LYS A 196 -2.31 11.58 -12.17
C LYS A 196 -3.30 11.10 -13.23
N ASP A 197 -4.45 11.78 -13.29
CA ASP A 197 -5.58 11.46 -14.17
C ASP A 197 -6.25 10.11 -13.83
N SER A 198 -7.15 9.65 -14.69
CA SER A 198 -7.94 8.44 -14.47
C SER A 198 -7.15 7.16 -14.68
N ILE A 199 -7.49 6.12 -13.91
CA ILE A 199 -7.04 4.75 -14.20
C ILE A 199 -7.55 4.34 -15.59
N PRO A 200 -6.69 3.92 -16.53
CA PRO A 200 -7.13 3.51 -17.86
C PRO A 200 -8.01 2.26 -17.81
N PRO A 201 -9.20 2.25 -18.44
CA PRO A 201 -10.03 1.05 -18.54
C PRO A 201 -9.34 -0.13 -19.23
N SER A 202 -8.38 0.14 -20.11
CA SER A 202 -7.59 -0.88 -20.82
C SER A 202 -6.77 -1.77 -19.87
N LEU A 203 -6.50 -1.36 -18.63
CA LEU A 203 -5.89 -2.25 -17.64
C LEU A 203 -6.78 -3.46 -17.33
N GLY A 204 -8.08 -3.40 -17.60
CA GLY A 204 -9.01 -4.53 -17.50
C GLY A 204 -8.76 -5.64 -18.54
N ASN A 205 -7.90 -5.42 -19.54
CA ASN A 205 -7.52 -6.42 -20.54
C ASN A 205 -6.44 -7.39 -20.04
N LEU A 206 -5.79 -7.10 -18.91
CA LEU A 206 -4.66 -7.87 -18.37
C LEU A 206 -5.13 -9.15 -17.66
N MET A 207 -5.71 -10.09 -18.40
CA MET A 207 -6.41 -11.25 -17.82
C MET A 207 -5.52 -12.17 -16.97
N ASN A 208 -4.20 -12.14 -17.16
CA ASN A 208 -3.22 -12.89 -16.36
C ASN A 208 -2.81 -12.18 -15.07
N LEU A 209 -3.27 -10.95 -14.84
CA LEU A 209 -2.85 -10.13 -13.71
C LEU A 209 -3.33 -10.75 -12.39
N THR A 210 -2.38 -10.96 -11.49
CA THR A 210 -2.59 -11.48 -10.13
C THR A 210 -2.45 -10.39 -9.08
N ALA A 211 -1.66 -9.34 -9.35
CA ALA A 211 -1.45 -8.22 -8.45
C ALA A 211 -1.42 -6.88 -9.19
N LEU A 212 -2.24 -5.93 -8.73
CA LEU A 212 -2.29 -4.56 -9.20
C LEU A 212 -2.15 -3.60 -8.01
N SER A 213 -1.10 -2.79 -8.01
CA SER A 213 -0.88 -1.77 -6.97
C SER A 213 -0.62 -0.40 -7.58
N LEU A 214 -1.58 0.50 -7.41
CA LEU A 214 -1.54 1.89 -7.91
C LEU A 214 -1.60 2.91 -6.76
N GLY A 215 -1.49 2.45 -5.51
CA GLY A 215 -1.71 3.29 -4.33
C GLY A 215 -0.63 4.35 -4.10
N GLY A 216 -0.94 5.45 -3.40
CA GLY A 216 0.02 6.52 -3.12
C GLY A 216 0.38 7.31 -4.37
N ASN A 217 -0.63 7.77 -5.10
CA ASN A 217 -0.51 8.58 -6.31
C ASN A 217 -1.53 9.74 -6.26
N MET A 218 -1.69 10.47 -7.36
CA MET A 218 -2.69 11.53 -7.54
C MET A 218 -3.78 11.13 -8.55
N LEU A 219 -4.06 9.82 -8.70
CA LEU A 219 -5.07 9.31 -9.63
C LEU A 219 -6.46 9.78 -9.21
N SER A 220 -7.30 10.12 -10.18
CA SER A 220 -8.63 10.71 -9.97
C SER A 220 -9.71 10.06 -10.83
N GLY A 221 -10.96 10.50 -10.69
CA GLY A 221 -12.09 9.91 -11.41
C GLY A 221 -12.52 8.55 -10.84
N PRO A 222 -13.42 7.83 -11.54
CA PRO A 222 -13.96 6.56 -11.08
C PRO A 222 -12.99 5.40 -11.22
N ILE A 223 -13.17 4.37 -10.38
CA ILE A 223 -12.57 3.06 -10.60
C ILE A 223 -13.22 2.45 -11.85
N PRO A 224 -12.46 2.07 -12.90
CA PRO A 224 -13.04 1.47 -14.10
C PRO A 224 -13.70 0.13 -13.79
N LYS A 225 -14.92 -0.07 -14.29
CA LYS A 225 -15.65 -1.35 -14.15
C LYS A 225 -14.93 -2.52 -14.82
N GLU A 226 -14.11 -2.21 -15.83
CA GLU A 226 -13.30 -3.15 -16.59
C GLU A 226 -12.28 -3.88 -15.71
N LEU A 227 -11.87 -3.31 -14.56
CA LEU A 227 -11.04 -4.01 -13.58
C LEU A 227 -11.73 -5.26 -13.01
N GLY A 228 -13.06 -5.35 -13.10
CA GLY A 228 -13.81 -6.57 -12.77
C GLY A 228 -13.57 -7.75 -13.72
N ASN A 229 -12.91 -7.54 -14.87
CA ASN A 229 -12.55 -8.62 -15.81
C ASN A 229 -11.30 -9.41 -15.38
N LEU A 230 -10.54 -8.89 -14.40
CA LEU A 230 -9.27 -9.47 -13.94
C LEU A 230 -9.48 -10.71 -13.07
N SER A 231 -10.08 -11.77 -13.62
CA SER A 231 -10.52 -12.96 -12.87
C SER A 231 -9.42 -13.70 -12.10
N ASN A 232 -8.15 -13.47 -12.43
CA ASN A 232 -6.98 -14.02 -11.73
C ASN A 232 -6.45 -13.14 -10.58
N LEU A 233 -7.03 -11.97 -10.36
CA LEU A 233 -6.53 -10.99 -9.40
C LEU A 233 -6.66 -11.49 -7.96
N ILE A 234 -5.55 -11.47 -7.24
CA ILE A 234 -5.40 -11.84 -5.84
C ILE A 234 -5.24 -10.59 -4.97
N SER A 235 -4.61 -9.55 -5.50
CA SER A 235 -4.35 -8.29 -4.78
C SER A 235 -4.70 -7.07 -5.62
N LEU A 236 -5.56 -6.20 -5.08
CA LEU A 236 -5.91 -4.90 -5.65
C LEU A 236 -5.69 -3.82 -4.60
N SER A 237 -4.73 -2.92 -4.87
CA SER A 237 -4.46 -1.76 -4.03
C SER A 237 -4.55 -0.46 -4.82
N LEU A 238 -5.55 0.36 -4.49
CA LEU A 238 -5.80 1.69 -5.04
C LEU A 238 -5.79 2.78 -3.94
N ARG A 239 -5.30 2.43 -2.75
CA ARG A 239 -5.25 3.31 -1.56
C ARG A 239 -4.55 4.65 -1.83
N GLU A 240 -4.83 5.67 -1.03
CA GLU A 240 -4.09 6.95 -1.03
C GLU A 240 -4.02 7.57 -2.43
N ASN A 241 -5.19 7.86 -2.99
CA ASN A 241 -5.37 8.55 -4.27
C ASN A 241 -6.50 9.59 -4.14
N ARG A 242 -7.00 10.11 -5.26
CA ARG A 242 -8.14 11.03 -5.33
C ARG A 242 -9.31 10.39 -6.10
N LEU A 243 -9.43 9.06 -6.06
CA LEU A 243 -10.48 8.32 -6.78
C LEU A 243 -11.85 8.69 -6.20
N SER A 244 -12.87 8.70 -7.05
CA SER A 244 -14.21 9.22 -6.72
C SER A 244 -15.31 8.42 -7.38
N GLY A 245 -16.56 8.71 -7.04
CA GLY A 245 -17.71 7.95 -7.54
C GLY A 245 -17.85 6.61 -6.83
N ASP A 246 -18.82 5.83 -7.30
CA ASP A 246 -19.25 4.60 -6.64
C ASP A 246 -18.31 3.43 -6.94
N LEU A 247 -18.27 2.46 -6.01
CA LEU A 247 -17.57 1.20 -6.22
C LEU A 247 -18.26 0.39 -7.35
N PRO A 248 -17.55 -0.01 -8.42
CA PRO A 248 -18.14 -0.78 -9.50
C PRO A 248 -18.63 -2.15 -9.01
N THR A 249 -19.87 -2.50 -9.37
CA THR A 249 -20.45 -3.81 -9.01
C THR A 249 -19.65 -4.98 -9.59
N GLU A 250 -18.96 -4.75 -10.70
CA GLU A 250 -18.14 -5.69 -11.45
C GLU A 250 -16.93 -6.18 -10.65
N LEU A 251 -16.43 -5.40 -9.67
CA LEU A 251 -15.37 -5.87 -8.77
C LEU A 251 -15.80 -7.11 -7.97
N GLY A 252 -17.11 -7.33 -7.78
CA GLY A 252 -17.65 -8.55 -7.19
C GLY A 252 -17.37 -9.82 -8.01
N LYS A 253 -16.91 -9.72 -9.27
CA LYS A 253 -16.50 -10.88 -10.08
C LYS A 253 -15.15 -11.46 -9.67
N LEU A 254 -14.35 -10.73 -8.90
CA LEU A 254 -12.97 -11.08 -8.53
C LEU A 254 -12.90 -12.13 -7.42
N ARG A 255 -13.40 -13.35 -7.67
CA ARG A 255 -13.56 -14.41 -6.64
C ARG A 255 -12.24 -14.89 -6.00
N LYS A 256 -11.10 -14.68 -6.67
CA LYS A 256 -9.76 -15.02 -6.16
C LYS A 256 -9.15 -13.92 -5.28
N LEU A 257 -9.78 -12.75 -5.18
CA LEU A 257 -9.25 -11.59 -4.49
C LEU A 257 -9.11 -11.88 -2.99
N LYS A 258 -7.89 -11.70 -2.49
CA LYS A 258 -7.53 -11.86 -1.07
C LYS A 258 -7.29 -10.50 -0.40
N HIS A 259 -6.81 -9.52 -1.15
CA HIS A 259 -6.48 -8.19 -0.63
C HIS A 259 -7.17 -7.11 -1.46
N LEU A 260 -8.05 -6.34 -0.81
CA LEU A 260 -8.70 -5.17 -1.39
C LEU A 260 -8.42 -3.96 -0.51
N SER A 261 -7.61 -3.02 -1.00
CA SER A 261 -7.24 -1.80 -0.29
C SER A 261 -7.59 -0.56 -1.11
N LEU A 262 -8.58 0.18 -0.64
CA LEU A 262 -9.15 1.38 -1.29
C LEU A 262 -9.16 2.60 -0.35
N TYR A 263 -8.52 2.50 0.81
CA TYR A 263 -8.58 3.53 1.84
C TYR A 263 -7.97 4.87 1.38
N SER A 264 -8.34 5.98 2.03
CA SER A 264 -7.86 7.34 1.72
C SER A 264 -8.09 7.72 0.26
N ASN A 265 -9.36 7.80 -0.12
CA ASN A 265 -9.84 8.27 -1.42
C ASN A 265 -11.09 9.15 -1.22
N ASN A 266 -11.79 9.47 -2.30
CA ASN A 266 -13.05 10.23 -2.30
C ASN A 266 -14.22 9.38 -2.85
N LEU A 267 -14.18 8.05 -2.62
CA LEU A 267 -15.20 7.10 -3.10
C LEU A 267 -16.54 7.33 -2.39
N THR A 268 -17.63 7.22 -3.14
CA THR A 268 -18.99 7.51 -2.68
C THR A 268 -19.90 6.28 -2.80
N GLY A 269 -21.18 6.46 -2.43
CA GLY A 269 -22.20 5.45 -2.62
C GLY A 269 -22.08 4.30 -1.61
N ARG A 270 -22.78 3.20 -1.89
CA ARG A 270 -22.88 2.05 -0.98
C ARG A 270 -21.89 0.97 -1.33
N LEU A 271 -21.57 0.12 -0.35
CA LEU A 271 -20.88 -1.15 -0.61
C LEU A 271 -21.74 -2.04 -1.54
N PRO A 272 -21.25 -2.46 -2.73
CA PRO A 272 -22.05 -3.21 -3.69
C PRO A 272 -22.45 -4.59 -3.16
N LYS A 273 -23.73 -4.98 -3.34
CA LYS A 273 -24.22 -6.33 -2.96
C LYS A 273 -23.43 -7.46 -3.61
N SER A 274 -22.87 -7.22 -4.81
CA SER A 274 -22.04 -8.20 -5.52
C SER A 274 -20.74 -8.56 -4.78
N PHE A 275 -20.30 -7.76 -3.81
CA PHE A 275 -19.12 -8.05 -3.00
C PHE A 275 -19.31 -9.27 -2.10
N ASP A 276 -20.55 -9.74 -1.88
CA ASP A 276 -20.81 -11.02 -1.24
C ASP A 276 -20.06 -12.19 -1.92
N ASN A 277 -19.72 -12.08 -3.21
CA ASN A 277 -18.95 -13.07 -3.95
C ASN A 277 -17.45 -13.14 -3.57
N LEU A 278 -16.91 -12.15 -2.84
CA LEU A 278 -15.48 -12.02 -2.52
C LEU A 278 -15.07 -12.88 -1.31
N LYS A 279 -15.48 -14.15 -1.29
CA LYS A 279 -15.28 -15.08 -0.16
C LYS A 279 -13.81 -15.40 0.17
N SER A 280 -12.89 -15.09 -0.75
CA SER A 280 -11.45 -15.28 -0.58
C SER A 280 -10.75 -14.15 0.18
N LEU A 281 -11.46 -13.08 0.54
CA LEU A 281 -10.87 -11.91 1.20
C LEU A 281 -10.24 -12.25 2.55
N HIS A 282 -9.00 -11.78 2.72
CA HIS A 282 -8.25 -11.77 3.96
C HIS A 282 -8.11 -10.32 4.48
N HIS A 283 -8.01 -9.35 3.58
CA HIS A 283 -7.88 -7.94 3.92
C HIS A 283 -8.89 -7.11 3.12
N PHE A 284 -9.72 -6.34 3.84
CA PHE A 284 -10.65 -5.39 3.23
C PHE A 284 -10.54 -4.03 3.92
N ALA A 285 -10.05 -3.03 3.18
CA ALA A 285 -9.84 -1.69 3.68
C ALA A 285 -10.47 -0.63 2.78
N VAL A 286 -11.41 0.14 3.32
CA VAL A 286 -12.11 1.24 2.64
C VAL A 286 -12.16 2.52 3.48
N SER A 287 -11.40 2.58 4.58
CA SER A 287 -11.37 3.73 5.48
C SER A 287 -11.01 5.05 4.81
N GLY A 288 -11.47 6.18 5.33
CA GLY A 288 -11.13 7.51 4.79
C GLY A 288 -11.69 7.72 3.38
N ASN A 289 -12.98 7.46 3.22
CA ASN A 289 -13.76 7.68 2.00
C ASN A 289 -15.09 8.38 2.38
N LYS A 290 -16.04 8.44 1.44
CA LYS A 290 -17.41 8.97 1.61
C LYS A 290 -18.45 7.89 1.34
N LEU A 291 -18.13 6.63 1.68
CA LEU A 291 -19.04 5.51 1.50
C LEU A 291 -20.19 5.66 2.50
N SER A 292 -21.41 5.39 2.07
CA SER A 292 -22.64 5.62 2.83
C SER A 292 -23.57 4.42 2.83
N GLY A 293 -24.69 4.56 3.56
CA GLY A 293 -25.66 3.50 3.79
C GLY A 293 -25.17 2.46 4.80
N GLU A 294 -25.97 1.41 4.99
CA GLU A 294 -25.66 0.37 5.96
C GLU A 294 -24.46 -0.49 5.54
N ILE A 295 -23.65 -0.89 6.52
CA ILE A 295 -22.62 -1.92 6.35
C ILE A 295 -23.34 -3.26 6.07
N PRO A 296 -23.17 -3.89 4.89
CA PRO A 296 -23.95 -5.06 4.55
C PRO A 296 -23.61 -6.29 5.39
N SER A 297 -24.63 -7.08 5.74
CA SER A 297 -24.47 -8.32 6.52
C SER A 297 -23.58 -9.37 5.85
N PHE A 298 -23.42 -9.31 4.52
CA PHE A 298 -22.53 -10.23 3.80
C PHE A 298 -21.06 -10.15 4.24
N ILE A 299 -20.62 -9.07 4.91
CA ILE A 299 -19.25 -8.98 5.45
C ILE A 299 -18.98 -10.15 6.42
N ALA A 300 -20.00 -10.62 7.14
CA ALA A 300 -19.90 -11.79 8.00
C ALA A 300 -19.63 -13.11 7.24
N ASN A 301 -19.80 -13.13 5.92
CA ASN A 301 -19.49 -14.29 5.08
C ASN A 301 -18.02 -14.35 4.65
N PHE A 302 -17.22 -13.31 4.93
CA PHE A 302 -15.78 -13.32 4.63
C PHE A 302 -15.02 -14.08 5.72
N THR A 303 -15.21 -15.39 5.81
CA THR A 303 -14.67 -16.23 6.89
C THR A 303 -13.13 -16.30 6.94
N ASN A 304 -12.46 -15.87 5.86
CA ASN A 304 -11.00 -15.76 5.79
C ASN A 304 -10.45 -14.40 6.24
N LEU A 305 -11.34 -13.44 6.55
CA LEU A 305 -10.96 -12.06 6.83
C LEU A 305 -10.14 -11.98 8.12
N THR A 306 -8.95 -11.41 8.01
CA THR A 306 -8.05 -11.12 9.12
C THR A 306 -8.06 -9.65 9.50
N SER A 307 -8.46 -8.77 8.57
CA SER A 307 -8.43 -7.33 8.82
C SER A 307 -9.51 -6.58 8.04
N LEU A 308 -10.26 -5.74 8.77
CA LEU A 308 -11.39 -4.96 8.28
C LEU A 308 -11.25 -3.49 8.70
N TYR A 309 -11.19 -2.59 7.72
CA TYR A 309 -11.00 -1.15 7.94
C TYR A 309 -12.15 -0.37 7.30
N LEU A 310 -13.01 0.20 8.15
CA LEU A 310 -14.23 0.93 7.76
C LEU A 310 -14.27 2.38 8.27
N MET A 311 -13.39 2.77 9.20
CA MET A 311 -13.32 4.12 9.80
C MET A 311 -13.33 5.27 8.79
N GLY A 312 -13.85 6.43 9.19
CA GLY A 312 -13.81 7.65 8.37
C GLY A 312 -14.59 7.49 7.07
N ASN A 313 -15.85 7.10 7.17
CA ASN A 313 -16.84 7.01 6.10
C ASN A 313 -18.17 7.55 6.63
N ASP A 314 -19.16 7.70 5.74
CA ASP A 314 -20.52 8.14 6.05
C ASP A 314 -21.47 6.96 6.26
N PHE A 315 -20.98 5.84 6.81
CA PHE A 315 -21.77 4.63 7.02
C PHE A 315 -22.87 4.87 8.06
N GLU A 316 -24.04 4.28 7.80
CA GLU A 316 -25.22 4.40 8.64
C GLU A 316 -25.57 3.07 9.31
N GLY A 317 -26.45 3.12 10.32
CA GLY A 317 -26.97 1.95 11.00
C GLY A 317 -25.97 1.24 11.90
N GLU A 318 -26.22 -0.04 12.15
CA GLU A 318 -25.45 -0.86 13.09
C GLU A 318 -24.35 -1.67 12.39
N LEU A 319 -23.28 -1.95 13.13
CA LEU A 319 -22.28 -2.93 12.71
C LEU A 319 -22.92 -4.34 12.71
N PRO A 320 -22.88 -5.10 11.60
CA PRO A 320 -23.48 -6.44 11.56
C PRO A 320 -22.89 -7.38 12.60
N ARG A 321 -23.73 -7.91 13.51
CA ARG A 321 -23.30 -8.78 14.62
C ARG A 321 -22.51 -10.01 14.16
N GLY A 322 -22.74 -10.49 12.94
CA GLY A 322 -22.00 -11.62 12.36
C GLY A 322 -20.49 -11.37 12.21
N ILE A 323 -20.02 -10.12 12.21
CA ILE A 323 -18.59 -9.79 12.16
C ILE A 323 -17.86 -10.34 13.39
N PHE A 324 -18.52 -10.37 14.56
CA PHE A 324 -17.94 -10.92 15.80
C PHE A 324 -17.85 -12.45 15.82
N ASN A 325 -18.32 -13.12 14.76
CA ASN A 325 -18.15 -14.57 14.55
C ASN A 325 -16.96 -14.91 13.63
N LEU A 326 -16.27 -13.91 13.08
CA LEU A 326 -15.13 -14.09 12.18
C LEU A 326 -13.87 -14.49 12.98
N SER A 327 -13.70 -15.78 13.27
CA SER A 327 -12.64 -16.30 14.15
C SER A 327 -11.20 -16.02 13.69
N ARG A 328 -11.01 -15.59 12.44
CA ARG A 328 -9.69 -15.19 11.89
C ARG A 328 -9.43 -13.69 11.99
N LEU A 329 -10.41 -12.89 12.39
CA LEU A 329 -10.30 -11.44 12.47
C LEU A 329 -9.32 -11.05 13.58
N LEU A 330 -8.32 -10.25 13.21
CA LEU A 330 -7.29 -9.73 14.11
C LEU A 330 -7.41 -8.21 14.24
N ILE A 331 -7.87 -7.53 13.20
CA ILE A 331 -7.95 -6.07 13.14
C ILE A 331 -9.37 -5.67 12.72
N LEU A 332 -10.02 -4.89 13.56
CA LEU A 332 -11.31 -4.28 13.27
C LEU A 332 -11.25 -2.79 13.56
N LEU A 333 -11.30 -1.98 12.52
CA LEU A 333 -11.31 -0.52 12.64
C LEU A 333 -12.65 0.04 12.16
N VAL A 334 -13.43 0.59 13.10
CA VAL A 334 -14.74 1.19 12.83
C VAL A 334 -14.86 2.50 13.61
N SER A 335 -15.42 3.53 12.98
CA SER A 335 -15.74 4.78 13.64
C SER A 335 -17.04 5.37 13.13
N ASP A 336 -17.63 6.25 13.92
CA ASP A 336 -18.72 7.16 13.51
C ASP A 336 -19.98 6.43 13.03
N LEU A 337 -20.27 5.28 13.65
CA LEU A 337 -21.52 4.55 13.44
C LEU A 337 -22.53 4.89 14.53
N ASN A 338 -23.79 5.11 14.17
CA ASN A 338 -24.85 5.28 15.15
C ASN A 338 -25.32 3.91 15.65
N THR A 339 -24.59 3.30 16.59
CA THR A 339 -24.93 1.97 17.11
C THR A 339 -25.48 2.04 18.53
N ASN A 340 -26.72 1.57 18.73
CA ASN A 340 -27.26 1.40 20.07
C ASN A 340 -27.15 -0.06 20.51
N PHE A 341 -25.92 -0.58 20.56
CA PHE A 341 -25.66 -1.91 21.12
C PHE A 341 -24.65 -1.85 22.26
N SER A 342 -24.95 -2.57 23.35
CA SER A 342 -23.95 -2.96 24.34
C SER A 342 -22.92 -3.87 23.67
N PHE A 343 -21.68 -3.90 24.17
CA PHE A 343 -20.66 -4.83 23.69
C PHE A 343 -21.27 -6.21 23.36
N PRO A 344 -21.19 -6.67 22.09
CA PRO A 344 -21.79 -7.93 21.70
C PRO A 344 -21.01 -9.05 22.40
N GLU A 345 -21.69 -10.15 22.72
CA GLU A 345 -20.98 -11.37 23.08
C GLU A 345 -19.97 -11.69 21.97
N ILE A 346 -18.68 -11.54 22.27
CA ILE A 346 -17.60 -11.82 21.33
C ILE A 346 -17.39 -13.32 21.22
N GLY A 347 -18.40 -14.06 20.76
CA GLY A 347 -18.43 -15.52 20.91
C GLY A 347 -17.18 -16.24 20.42
N LYS A 348 -16.63 -15.87 19.24
CA LYS A 348 -15.53 -16.61 18.57
C LYS A 348 -14.24 -15.82 18.33
N LEU A 349 -14.17 -14.55 18.72
CA LEU A 349 -12.95 -13.75 18.57
C LEU A 349 -11.99 -14.09 19.69
N THR A 350 -10.86 -14.73 19.38
CA THR A 350 -9.89 -15.18 20.38
C THR A 350 -8.51 -14.55 20.24
N ASN A 351 -8.24 -13.80 19.16
CA ASN A 351 -6.91 -13.29 18.86
C ASN A 351 -6.93 -11.85 18.31
N MET A 352 -7.83 -11.01 18.83
CA MET A 352 -7.85 -9.61 18.42
C MET A 352 -6.52 -8.94 18.74
N TYR A 353 -5.94 -8.32 17.73
CA TYR A 353 -4.68 -7.59 17.79
C TYR A 353 -4.95 -6.08 17.92
N CYS A 354 -5.92 -5.57 17.16
CA CYS A 354 -6.30 -4.15 17.17
C CYS A 354 -7.81 -4.00 17.04
N LEU A 355 -8.43 -3.31 17.99
CA LEU A 355 -9.85 -2.98 17.98
C LEU A 355 -10.03 -1.47 18.11
N VAL A 356 -10.70 -0.88 17.13
CA VAL A 356 -11.16 0.51 17.17
C VAL A 356 -12.65 0.52 16.94
N LEU A 357 -13.40 1.00 17.94
CA LEU A 357 -14.83 1.25 17.91
C LEU A 357 -15.09 2.66 18.43
N ARG A 358 -14.63 3.66 17.68
CA ARG A 358 -14.65 5.07 18.09
C ARG A 358 -15.97 5.73 17.71
N ASN A 359 -16.55 6.56 18.57
CA ASN A 359 -17.78 7.29 18.23
C ASN A 359 -18.89 6.38 17.69
N CYS A 360 -19.08 5.22 18.34
CA CYS A 360 -20.04 4.21 17.92
C CYS A 360 -21.31 4.23 18.79
N SER A 361 -21.46 5.17 19.72
CA SER A 361 -22.56 5.19 20.71
C SER A 361 -22.63 3.96 21.63
N LEU A 362 -21.51 3.24 21.82
CA LEU A 362 -21.45 2.06 22.70
C LEU A 362 -21.86 2.40 24.15
N THR A 363 -22.60 1.49 24.78
CA THR A 363 -23.06 1.64 26.18
C THR A 363 -22.67 0.44 27.04
N GLY A 364 -22.81 0.59 28.36
CA GLY A 364 -22.46 -0.43 29.34
C GLY A 364 -20.99 -0.40 29.75
N GLY A 365 -20.59 -1.38 30.57
CA GLY A 365 -19.21 -1.53 31.01
C GLY A 365 -18.31 -2.18 29.96
N ILE A 366 -17.01 -1.89 30.03
CA ILE A 366 -16.00 -2.61 29.25
C ILE A 366 -15.90 -4.04 29.82
N PRO A 367 -16.19 -5.09 29.03
CA PRO A 367 -16.27 -6.46 29.57
C PRO A 367 -14.92 -7.10 29.87
N ASP A 368 -14.87 -7.95 30.90
CA ASP A 368 -13.63 -8.63 31.32
C ASP A 368 -13.05 -9.60 30.28
N TYR A 369 -13.90 -10.15 29.42
CA TYR A 369 -13.45 -11.05 28.38
C TYR A 369 -12.49 -10.40 27.39
N ILE A 370 -12.45 -9.06 27.28
CA ILE A 370 -11.53 -8.37 26.36
C ILE A 370 -10.09 -8.67 26.76
N GLY A 371 -9.78 -8.54 28.06
CA GLY A 371 -8.47 -8.87 28.58
C GLY A 371 -8.21 -10.37 28.67
N ASN A 372 -9.24 -11.16 29.00
CA ASN A 372 -9.08 -12.61 29.19
C ASN A 372 -8.96 -13.39 27.87
N ASN A 373 -9.67 -12.97 26.83
CA ASN A 373 -9.73 -13.71 25.56
C ASN A 373 -8.73 -13.18 24.53
N TRP A 374 -8.32 -11.90 24.58
CA TRP A 374 -7.47 -11.29 23.55
C TRP A 374 -6.07 -11.02 24.07
N THR A 375 -5.32 -12.08 24.36
CA THR A 375 -3.94 -11.98 24.89
C THR A 375 -2.95 -11.35 23.91
N ALA A 376 -3.29 -11.30 22.61
CA ALA A 376 -2.52 -10.63 21.57
C ALA A 376 -2.87 -9.15 21.36
N LEU A 377 -3.83 -8.61 22.14
CA LEU A 377 -4.33 -7.25 21.98
C LEU A 377 -3.20 -6.24 22.22
N ARG A 378 -3.03 -5.33 21.26
CA ARG A 378 -2.03 -4.27 21.29
C ARG A 378 -2.59 -2.87 21.30
N TYR A 379 -3.72 -2.68 20.63
CA TYR A 379 -4.32 -1.37 20.45
C TYR A 379 -5.82 -1.48 20.67
N LEU A 380 -6.32 -0.73 21.65
CA LEU A 380 -7.74 -0.61 21.95
C LEU A 380 -8.14 0.86 21.96
N ASP A 381 -9.00 1.26 21.02
CA ASP A 381 -9.65 2.58 21.03
C ASP A 381 -11.17 2.42 21.10
N LEU A 382 -11.74 2.86 22.22
CA LEU A 382 -13.17 2.90 22.50
C LEU A 382 -13.62 4.34 22.82
N SER A 383 -12.88 5.32 22.31
CA SER A 383 -13.10 6.73 22.62
C SER A 383 -14.42 7.26 22.02
N PHE A 384 -14.95 8.34 22.59
CA PHE A 384 -16.17 9.02 22.14
C PHE A 384 -17.41 8.12 22.20
N ASN A 385 -17.54 7.30 23.24
CA ASN A 385 -18.72 6.45 23.44
C ASN A 385 -19.47 6.84 24.73
N ASN A 386 -20.48 6.05 25.10
CA ASN A 386 -21.28 6.20 26.32
C ASN A 386 -20.96 5.11 27.35
N LEU A 387 -19.72 4.60 27.37
CA LEU A 387 -19.31 3.52 28.27
C LEU A 387 -19.29 3.97 29.73
N ASN A 388 -19.66 3.09 30.66
CA ASN A 388 -19.72 3.36 32.09
C ASN A 388 -18.98 2.29 32.92
N GLY A 389 -18.98 2.43 34.25
CA GLY A 389 -18.25 1.51 35.12
C GLY A 389 -16.74 1.73 35.10
N SER A 390 -15.98 0.79 35.66
CA SER A 390 -14.53 0.89 35.78
C SER A 390 -13.78 0.24 34.62
N ILE A 391 -12.50 0.59 34.46
CA ILE A 391 -11.60 -0.13 33.56
C ILE A 391 -11.37 -1.55 34.13
N PRO A 392 -11.62 -2.61 33.35
CA PRO A 392 -11.54 -3.98 33.85
C PRO A 392 -10.10 -4.42 34.10
N GLN A 393 -9.86 -5.02 35.26
CA GLN A 393 -8.52 -5.46 35.68
C GLN A 393 -7.96 -6.57 34.79
N SER A 394 -8.84 -7.34 34.15
CA SER A 394 -8.51 -8.38 33.18
C SER A 394 -7.69 -7.87 32.00
N LEU A 395 -7.71 -6.57 31.65
CA LEU A 395 -6.87 -6.01 30.58
C LEU A 395 -5.37 -6.23 30.82
N LYS A 396 -4.94 -6.41 32.07
CA LYS A 396 -3.56 -6.79 32.41
C LYS A 396 -3.16 -8.15 31.80
N ASN A 397 -4.13 -9.02 31.48
CA ASN A 397 -3.90 -10.33 30.85
C ASN A 397 -3.58 -10.22 29.35
N ALA A 398 -3.63 -9.01 28.77
CA ALA A 398 -3.11 -8.71 27.43
C ALA A 398 -1.71 -8.06 27.56
N PRO A 399 -0.61 -8.85 27.63
CA PRO A 399 0.72 -8.34 27.94
C PRO A 399 1.33 -7.44 26.85
N PHE A 400 0.74 -7.40 25.65
CA PHE A 400 1.21 -6.59 24.52
C PHE A 400 0.42 -5.30 24.33
N LEU A 401 -0.45 -4.94 25.28
CA LEU A 401 -1.28 -3.73 25.18
C LEU A 401 -0.41 -2.49 25.27
N ASP A 402 -0.13 -1.87 24.12
CA ASP A 402 0.77 -0.71 23.99
C ASP A 402 -0.01 0.62 23.97
N ARG A 403 -1.30 0.57 23.59
CA ARG A 403 -2.16 1.75 23.39
C ARG A 403 -3.58 1.49 23.89
N LEU A 404 -4.06 2.35 24.80
CA LEU A 404 -5.42 2.30 25.35
C LEU A 404 -6.09 3.68 25.29
N LEU A 405 -6.99 3.88 24.35
CA LEU A 405 -7.71 5.15 24.18
C LEU A 405 -9.17 4.97 24.61
N LEU A 406 -9.55 5.64 25.69
CA LEU A 406 -10.89 5.61 26.29
C LEU A 406 -11.47 7.01 26.47
N THR A 407 -10.89 8.02 25.81
CA THR A 407 -11.27 9.42 25.99
C THR A 407 -12.75 9.66 25.67
N ASN A 408 -13.37 10.59 26.40
CA ASN A 408 -14.74 11.04 26.18
C ASN A 408 -15.77 9.89 26.31
N ASN A 409 -15.87 9.39 27.54
CA ASN A 409 -16.81 8.34 27.97
C ASN A 409 -17.40 8.71 29.35
N LYS A 410 -18.10 7.78 30.01
CA LYS A 410 -18.68 7.96 31.37
C LYS A 410 -18.05 6.98 32.38
N LEU A 411 -16.81 6.54 32.13
CA LEU A 411 -16.10 5.60 33.00
C LEU A 411 -15.79 6.23 34.35
N ASN A 412 -15.76 5.43 35.41
CA ASN A 412 -15.56 5.88 36.78
C ASN A 412 -14.71 4.89 37.60
N GLY A 413 -14.54 5.14 38.89
CA GLY A 413 -13.70 4.33 39.78
C GLY A 413 -12.23 4.74 39.75
N SER A 414 -11.35 3.83 40.17
CA SER A 414 -9.90 4.04 40.16
C SER A 414 -9.27 3.57 38.84
N ILE A 415 -8.22 4.27 38.43
CA ILE A 415 -7.39 3.86 37.28
C ILE A 415 -6.39 2.79 37.78
N PRO A 416 -6.35 1.58 37.19
CA PRO A 416 -5.35 0.59 37.54
C PRO A 416 -3.91 1.11 37.34
N PRO A 417 -3.02 1.09 38.36
CA PRO A 417 -1.70 1.73 38.28
C PRO A 417 -0.82 1.24 37.13
N TRP A 418 -0.91 -0.04 36.79
CA TRP A 418 -0.13 -0.65 35.71
C TRP A 418 -0.40 -0.04 34.33
N ILE A 419 -1.56 0.59 34.13
CA ILE A 419 -1.89 1.29 32.88
C ILE A 419 -1.01 2.52 32.72
N LEU A 420 -0.82 3.29 33.80
CA LEU A 420 -0.05 4.53 33.78
C LEU A 420 1.46 4.27 33.60
N GLU A 421 1.94 3.10 34.03
CA GLU A 421 3.36 2.74 33.95
C GLU A 421 3.75 2.17 32.58
N ASN A 422 2.88 1.35 31.97
CA ASN A 422 3.27 0.47 30.86
C ASN A 422 2.48 0.69 29.57
N VAL A 423 1.42 1.49 29.60
CA VAL A 423 0.52 1.69 28.45
C VAL A 423 0.46 3.18 28.11
N THR A 424 0.61 3.51 26.83
CA THR A 424 0.27 4.88 26.40
C THR A 424 -1.24 4.99 26.35
N ALA A 425 -1.81 5.68 27.34
CA ALA A 425 -3.26 5.77 27.51
C ALA A 425 -3.78 7.20 27.38
N ASP A 426 -4.95 7.35 26.77
CA ASP A 426 -5.75 8.58 26.82
C ASP A 426 -7.07 8.28 27.51
N LEU A 427 -7.20 8.74 28.75
CA LEU A 427 -8.34 8.52 29.63
C LEU A 427 -9.14 9.81 29.89
N SER A 428 -8.81 10.89 29.17
CA SER A 428 -9.40 12.22 29.36
C SER A 428 -10.92 12.22 29.19
N TYR A 429 -11.60 13.21 29.77
CA TYR A 429 -13.06 13.37 29.68
C TYR A 429 -13.84 12.13 30.15
N ASN A 430 -13.53 11.65 31.37
CA ASN A 430 -14.23 10.58 32.09
C ASN A 430 -14.47 11.01 33.57
N ASN A 431 -15.16 10.19 34.34
CA ASN A 431 -15.55 10.44 35.74
C ASN A 431 -14.69 9.65 36.76
N PHE A 432 -13.38 9.51 36.52
CA PHE A 432 -12.47 8.82 37.45
C PHE A 432 -12.31 9.61 38.76
N ALA A 433 -12.01 8.91 39.86
CA ALA A 433 -12.01 9.49 41.20
C ALA A 433 -10.74 10.30 41.56
N ASP A 434 -9.67 10.23 40.75
CA ASP A 434 -8.39 10.90 41.03
C ASP A 434 -8.19 12.15 40.15
N PRO A 435 -8.21 13.37 40.72
CA PRO A 435 -8.05 14.66 40.02
C PRO A 435 -6.74 14.83 39.25
N THR A 436 -5.68 14.11 39.64
CA THR A 436 -4.30 14.40 39.18
C THR A 436 -4.01 13.93 37.75
N HIS A 437 -4.92 13.17 37.14
CA HIS A 437 -4.80 12.64 35.78
C HIS A 437 -5.97 13.04 34.85
N HIS A 438 -6.79 14.01 35.27
CA HIS A 438 -7.94 14.49 34.49
C HIS A 438 -7.56 15.34 33.27
N ASP A 439 -6.39 15.97 33.28
CA ASP A 439 -5.79 16.61 32.12
C ASP A 439 -4.52 15.87 31.72
N SER A 440 -4.62 15.13 30.61
CA SER A 440 -3.53 14.81 29.70
C SER A 440 -2.15 14.55 30.33
N THR A 441 -1.79 13.27 30.50
CA THR A 441 -0.46 12.87 30.02
C THR A 441 -0.48 13.08 28.51
N GLU A 442 -0.11 14.30 28.13
CA GLU A 442 -0.15 14.93 26.81
C GLU A 442 -0.05 13.98 25.61
N VAL A 443 -0.88 14.29 24.62
CA VAL A 443 -0.46 14.60 23.25
C VAL A 443 1.04 15.00 23.17
N LYS A 444 1.92 14.01 23.20
CA LYS A 444 3.34 14.03 22.83
C LYS A 444 3.60 12.64 22.25
N THR A 445 3.51 12.38 20.95
CA THR A 445 3.94 13.15 19.80
C THR A 445 3.14 12.69 18.57
N LEU A 446 2.31 13.58 18.03
CA LEU A 446 2.02 13.61 16.60
C LEU A 446 2.71 14.86 16.05
N ASP A 447 3.98 14.61 15.70
CA ASP A 447 5.07 15.44 15.18
C ASP A 447 4.75 16.80 14.52
N PRO A 448 5.40 17.91 14.93
CA PRO A 448 5.55 19.11 14.09
C PRO A 448 6.98 19.31 13.51
N GLY A 449 7.86 18.31 13.54
CA GLY A 449 9.10 18.29 12.76
C GLY A 449 10.12 17.22 13.17
N LYS A 450 10.11 16.05 12.50
CA LYS A 450 11.22 15.16 12.01
C LYS A 450 12.63 15.25 12.68
N PRO A 451 13.54 14.24 12.56
CA PRO A 451 13.43 12.78 12.30
C PRO A 451 14.41 11.88 13.17
N ASN A 452 14.47 10.58 12.83
CA ASN A 452 15.48 9.52 13.09
C ASN A 452 15.39 8.76 14.42
N MET A 453 15.36 7.41 14.48
CA MET A 453 15.71 6.33 13.52
C MET A 453 14.61 5.27 13.41
#